data_AF-A0A8T7K6H7-F1
#
_entry.id   AF-A0A8T7K6H7-F1
#
_cell.length_a   1.000
_cell.length_b   1.000
_cell.length_c   1.000
_cell.angle_alpha   90.00
_cell.angle_beta   90.00
_cell.angle_gamma   90.00
#
_symmetry.space_group_name_H-M   'P 1'
#
loop_
_entity.id
_entity.type
_entity.pdbx_description
1 polymer ?
#
loop_
_entity_poly.entity_id
_entity_poly.type
_entity_poly.pdbx_seq_one_letter_code
_entity_poly.pdbx_strand_id
1 'polypeptide(L)' 'MSDFVARMGILGELLQFLWSRKLYWLIPMIITLFIFAILIILGNTPGVAPFIYTLF' A
#
# COMPACT_ATOMS: atom_id res chain seq x y z
N MET A 1 3.56 25.02 -8.69
CA MET A 1 3.55 23.72 -9.41
C MET A 1 4.83 22.91 -9.23
N SER A 2 5.86 23.41 -8.50
CA SER A 2 7.11 22.70 -8.17
C SER A 2 7.00 21.79 -6.94
N ASP A 3 6.14 22.11 -5.97
CA ASP A 3 6.09 21.41 -4.68
C ASP A 3 5.56 19.97 -4.79
N PHE A 4 4.66 19.72 -5.74
CA PHE A 4 4.12 18.39 -5.98
C PHE A 4 5.17 17.43 -6.55
N VAL A 5 5.97 17.92 -7.49
CA VAL A 5 7.09 17.17 -8.08
C VAL A 5 8.17 16.91 -7.03
N ALA A 6 8.47 17.90 -6.18
CA ALA A 6 9.40 17.73 -5.06
C ALA A 6 8.91 16.64 -4.08
N ARG A 7 7.61 16.61 -3.74
CA ARG A 7 7.03 15.58 -2.86
C ARG A 7 7.06 14.18 -3.47
N MET A 8 6.82 14.05 -4.77
CA MET A 8 6.99 12.77 -5.48
C MET A 8 8.46 12.33 -5.50
N GLY A 9 9.41 13.26 -5.56
CA GLY A 9 10.85 12.98 -5.46
C GLY A 9 11.25 12.26 -4.17
N ILE A 10 10.65 12.63 -3.03
CA ILE A 10 10.90 12.01 -1.72
C ILE A 10 10.56 10.51 -1.73
N LEU A 11 9.47 10.11 -2.41
CA LEU A 11 9.11 8.70 -2.54
C LEU A 11 10.15 7.92 -3.37
N GLY A 12 10.69 8.54 -4.42
CA GLY A 12 11.79 7.97 -5.21
C GLY A 12 13.06 7.77 -4.40
N GLU A 13 13.45 8.76 -3.59
CA GLU A 13 14.60 8.69 -2.69
C GLU A 13 14.44 7.58 -1.64
N LEU A 14 13.23 7.43 -1.09
CA LEU A 14 12.91 6.35 -0.15
C LEU A 14 13.05 4.97 -0.80
N LEU A 15 12.53 4.80 -2.02
CA LEU A 15 12.66 3.55 -2.77
C LEU A 15 14.12 3.22 -3.10
N GLN A 16 14.90 4.24 -3.50
CA GLN A 16 16.34 4.10 -3.74
C GLN A 16 17.09 3.70 -2.46
N PHE A 17 16.73 4.28 -1.32
CA PHE A 17 17.29 3.90 -0.02
C PHE A 17 16.98 2.44 0.35
N LEU A 18 15.75 1.99 0.14
CA LEU A 18 15.36 0.59 0.38
C LEU A 18 16.18 -0.38 -0.48
N TRP A 19 16.42 -0.04 -1.76
CA TRP A 19 17.25 -0.86 -2.65
C TRP A 19 18.71 -0.88 -2.23
N SER A 20 19.27 0.30 -1.88
CA SER A 20 20.65 0.43 -1.41
C SER A 20 20.93 -0.41 -0.16
N ARG A 21 19.94 -0.52 0.74
CA ARG A 21 20.04 -1.34 1.96
C ARG A 21 19.56 -2.79 1.80
N LYS A 22 19.21 -3.22 0.57
CA LYS A 22 18.64 -4.55 0.28
C LYS A 22 17.35 -4.87 1.06
N LEU A 23 16.59 -3.84 1.43
CA LEU A 23 15.29 -3.95 2.11
C LEU A 23 14.12 -4.10 1.12
N TYR A 24 14.38 -4.54 -0.12
CA TYR A 24 13.35 -4.72 -1.15
C TYR A 24 12.26 -5.72 -0.75
N TRP A 25 12.56 -6.63 0.18
CA TRP A 25 11.58 -7.55 0.79
C TRP A 25 10.49 -6.86 1.63
N LEU A 26 10.68 -5.61 2.05
CA LEU A 26 9.63 -4.85 2.74
C LEU A 26 8.50 -4.44 1.79
N ILE A 27 8.78 -4.27 0.50
CA ILE A 27 7.78 -3.86 -0.50
C ILE A 27 6.61 -4.86 -0.55
N PRO A 28 6.82 -6.19 -0.74
CA PRO A 28 5.71 -7.15 -0.74
C PRO A 28 4.98 -7.24 0.61
N MET A 29 5.67 -7.02 1.73
CA MET A 29 5.03 -6.96 3.06
C MET A 29 4.08 -5.76 3.16
N ILE A 30 4.53 -4.56 2.77
CA ILE A 30 3.72 -3.34 2.77
C ILE A 30 2.52 -3.49 1.83
N ILE A 31 2.70 -4.08 0.64
CA ILE A 31 1.61 -4.35 -0.30
C ILE A 31 0.56 -5.28 0.33
N THR A 32 1.00 -6.36 0.98
CA THR A 32 0.10 -7.30 1.67
C THR A 32 -0.69 -6.60 2.76
N LEU A 33 -0.05 -5.74 3.56
CA LEU A 33 -0.74 -4.93 4.59
C LEU A 33 -1.77 -3.98 3.98
N PHE A 34 -1.45 -3.36 2.84
CA PHE A 34 -2.39 -2.50 2.11
C PHE A 34 -3.60 -3.29 1.60
N ILE A 35 -3.38 -4.50 1.07
CA ILE A 35 -4.47 -5.40 0.65
C ILE A 35 -5.36 -5.73 1.84
N PHE A 36 -4.80 -6.08 3.00
CA PHE A 36 -5.60 -6.33 4.20
C PHE A 36 -6.38 -5.09 4.66
N ALA A 37 -5.76 -3.91 4.64
CA ALA A 37 -6.45 -2.66 4.97
C ALA A 37 -7.65 -2.42 4.05
N ILE A 38 -7.49 -2.65 2.74
CA ILE A 38 -8.59 -2.56 1.76
C ILE A 38 -9.67 -3.59 2.08
N LEU A 39 -9.30 -4.86 2.29
CA LEU A 39 -10.25 -5.93 2.60
C LEU A 39 -11.07 -5.63 3.88
N ILE A 40 -10.43 -5.07 4.91
CA ILE A 40 -11.10 -4.66 6.15
C ILE A 40 -12.13 -3.56 5.87
N ILE A 41 -11.77 -2.54 5.08
CA ILE A 41 -12.68 -1.44 4.74
C ILE A 41 -13.89 -1.98 3.94
N LEU A 42 -13.64 -2.85 2.96
CA LEU A 42 -14.69 -3.44 2.13
C LEU A 42 -15.63 -4.34 2.96
N GLY A 43 -15.08 -5.11 3.91
CA GLY A 43 -15.86 -5.99 4.79
C GLY A 43 -16.76 -5.24 5.76
N ASN A 44 -16.45 -3.99 6.10
CA ASN A 44 -17.27 -3.14 6.98
C ASN A 44 -18.27 -2.26 6.20
N THR A 45 -18.22 -2.28 4.86
CA THR A 45 -19.11 -1.46 4.03
C THR A 45 -20.43 -2.20 3.78
N PRO A 46 -21.60 -1.69 4.24
CA PRO A 46 -22.86 -2.46 4.25
C PRO A 46 -23.32 -3.01 2.88
N GLY A 47 -23.03 -2.31 1.78
CA GLY A 47 -23.38 -2.75 0.42
C GLY A 47 -22.38 -3.71 -0.23
N VAL A 48 -21.16 -3.83 0.31
CA VAL A 48 -20.06 -4.62 -0.27
C VAL A 48 -19.70 -5.84 0.60
N ALA A 49 -20.05 -5.80 1.89
CA ALA A 49 -19.78 -6.86 2.86
C ALA A 49 -20.20 -8.28 2.39
N PRO A 50 -21.36 -8.49 1.73
CA PRO A 50 -21.75 -9.83 1.27
C PRO A 50 -20.76 -10.48 0.29
N PHE A 51 -20.03 -9.68 -0.50
CA PHE A 51 -19.04 -10.16 -1.46
C PHE A 51 -17.71 -10.52 -0.82
N ILE A 52 -17.40 -9.96 0.36
CA ILE A 52 -16.19 -10.30 1.11
C ILE A 52 -16.34 -11.65 1.81
N TYR A 53 -17.56 -12.05 2.17
CA TYR A 53 -17.80 -13.35 2.83
C TYR A 53 -17.42 -14.55 1.97
N THR A 54 -17.34 -14.44 0.63
CA THR A 54 -16.91 -15.58 -0.20
C THR A 54 -15.41 -15.83 -0.17
N LEU A 55 -14.62 -14.90 0.38
CA LEU A 55 -13.16 -15.01 0.50
C LEU A 55 -12.73 -15.71 1.81
N PHE A 56 -13.67 -16.01 2.72
CA PHE A 56 -13.44 -16.61 4.03
C PHE A 56 -14.41 -17.78 4.25
#